data_AF-A0A8B7ZHZ1-F1
#
_entry.id   AF-A0A8B7ZHZ1-F1
#
_cell.length_a   1.000
_cell.length_b   1.000
_cell.length_c   1.000
_cell.angle_alpha   90.00
_cell.angle_beta   90.00
_cell.angle_gamma   90.00
#
_symmetry.space_group_name_H-M   'P 1'
#
loop_
_entity.id
_entity.type
_entity.pdbx_description
1 polymer ?
#
loop_
_entity_poly.entity_id
_entity_poly.type
_entity_poly.pdbx_seq_one_letter_code
_entity_poly.pdbx_strand_id
1 'polypeptide(L)'
;MRIEKCYFCSCPVYPGHGIQFVRNDSKVFRFCRSKCHKAFKKKRNPRKVRWTKAFRKAAGKELAVDNSLEFEKRRNVPVKYSRELWKKTILAMARVEEIKQKRQDQFIINRLKKGKTLRKERDIKEVKESIHLIRPPAANLQKKTEERLAQVIPDTNPEQMETAE
;
A
#
# COMPACT_ATOMS: atom_id res chain seq x y z
N MET A 1 -5.22 -27.75 -15.66
CA MET A 1 -5.80 -26.97 -14.55
C MET A 1 -5.74 -25.48 -14.90
N ARG A 2 -6.83 -24.71 -14.73
CA ARG A 2 -6.86 -23.27 -15.09
C ARG A 2 -7.24 -22.43 -13.88
N ILE A 3 -6.47 -21.38 -13.63
CA ILE A 3 -6.82 -20.36 -12.63
C ILE A 3 -7.68 -19.32 -13.34
N GLU A 4 -8.89 -19.13 -12.84
CA GLU A 4 -9.85 -18.20 -13.44
C GLU A 4 -9.88 -16.89 -12.66
N LYS A 5 -10.30 -15.80 -13.30
CA LYS A 5 -10.48 -14.51 -12.61
C LYS A 5 -11.93 -14.40 -12.14
N CYS A 6 -12.13 -13.99 -10.89
CA CYS A 6 -13.46 -13.70 -10.38
C CYS A 6 -14.06 -12.49 -11.11
N TYR A 7 -15.33 -12.61 -11.49
CA TYR A 7 -16.06 -11.56 -12.18
C TYR A 7 -16.14 -10.23 -11.38
N PHE A 8 -16.31 -10.31 -10.07
CA PHE A 8 -16.52 -9.13 -9.22
C PHE A 8 -15.21 -8.55 -8.65
N CYS A 9 -14.39 -9.42 -8.02
CA CYS A 9 -13.18 -9.02 -7.31
C CYS A 9 -11.93 -8.95 -8.23
N SER A 10 -11.96 -9.65 -9.36
CA SER A 10 -10.80 -9.96 -10.22
C SER A 10 -9.65 -10.73 -9.52
N CYS A 11 -9.87 -11.26 -8.32
CA CYS A 11 -8.93 -12.18 -7.68
C CYS A 11 -8.90 -13.54 -8.39
N PRO A 12 -7.79 -14.30 -8.27
CA PRO A 12 -7.71 -15.66 -8.77
C PRO A 12 -8.72 -16.58 -8.08
N VAL A 13 -9.29 -17.50 -8.84
CA VAL A 13 -10.18 -18.57 -8.41
C VAL A 13 -9.49 -19.88 -8.75
N TYR A 14 -9.04 -20.57 -7.71
CA TYR A 14 -8.44 -21.90 -7.83
C TYR A 14 -9.55 -22.96 -7.96
N PRO A 15 -9.28 -24.09 -8.62
CA PRO A 15 -10.19 -25.24 -8.68
C PRO A 15 -10.63 -25.69 -7.28
N GLY A 16 -11.91 -26.05 -7.15
CA GLY A 16 -12.52 -26.38 -5.87
C GLY A 16 -12.86 -25.16 -4.99
N HIS A 17 -12.55 -23.94 -5.41
CA HIS A 17 -12.87 -22.72 -4.66
C HIS A 17 -13.93 -21.86 -5.33
N GLY A 18 -14.78 -21.24 -4.52
CA GLY A 18 -15.75 -20.24 -4.99
C GLY A 18 -17.05 -20.84 -5.50
N ILE A 19 -17.78 -20.05 -6.29
CA ILE A 19 -19.10 -20.42 -6.83
C ILE A 19 -19.16 -20.01 -8.29
N GLN A 20 -19.76 -20.85 -9.13
CA GLN A 20 -20.06 -20.54 -10.52
C GLN A 20 -21.57 -20.34 -10.68
N PHE A 21 -21.96 -19.22 -11.30
CA PHE A 21 -23.33 -18.95 -11.70
C PHE A 21 -23.41 -18.94 -13.22
N VAL A 22 -24.31 -19.75 -13.77
CA VAL A 22 -24.60 -19.78 -15.21
C VAL A 22 -25.93 -19.07 -15.41
N ARG A 23 -25.93 -18.03 -16.25
CA ARG A 23 -27.14 -17.30 -16.62
C ARG A 23 -27.74 -17.89 -17.90
N ASN A 24 -29.03 -17.66 -18.12
CA ASN A 24 -29.78 -18.20 -19.28
C ASN A 24 -29.17 -17.85 -20.65
N ASP A 25 -28.39 -16.76 -20.76
CA ASP A 25 -27.63 -16.41 -21.97
C ASP A 25 -26.31 -17.18 -22.12
N SER A 26 -26.20 -18.32 -21.44
CA SER A 26 -25.00 -19.17 -21.34
C SER A 26 -23.75 -18.44 -20.81
N LYS A 27 -23.89 -17.26 -20.19
CA LYS A 27 -22.77 -16.55 -19.59
C LYS A 27 -22.42 -17.14 -18.24
N VAL A 28 -21.15 -17.49 -18.11
CA VAL A 28 -20.56 -18.07 -16.91
C VAL A 28 -19.92 -16.97 -16.07
N PHE A 29 -20.41 -16.79 -14.85
CA PHE A 29 -19.84 -15.88 -13.85
C PHE A 29 -19.20 -16.71 -12.74
N ARG A 30 -17.87 -16.57 -12.58
CA ARG A 30 -17.13 -17.21 -11.49
C ARG A 30 -16.86 -16.22 -10.37
N PHE A 31 -17.05 -16.65 -9.13
CA PHE A 31 -16.86 -15.81 -7.94
C PHE A 31 -15.83 -16.41 -7.00
N CYS A 32 -14.89 -15.57 -6.54
CA CYS A 32 -13.85 -15.96 -5.59
C CYS A 32 -14.44 -16.40 -4.23
N ARG A 33 -15.44 -15.70 -3.70
CA ARG A 33 -16.04 -15.93 -2.36
C ARG A 33 -17.52 -15.54 -2.33
N SER A 34 -18.23 -15.99 -1.30
CA SER A 34 -19.66 -15.65 -1.06
C SER A 34 -19.93 -14.14 -1.02
N LYS A 35 -18.98 -13.32 -0.51
CA LYS A 35 -19.05 -11.84 -0.54
C LYS A 35 -19.28 -11.30 -1.96
N CYS A 36 -18.53 -11.83 -2.94
CA CYS A 36 -18.63 -11.39 -4.34
C CYS A 36 -19.93 -11.86 -4.97
N HIS A 37 -20.32 -13.10 -4.70
CA HIS A 37 -21.57 -13.67 -5.19
C HIS A 37 -22.78 -12.89 -4.65
N LYS A 38 -22.85 -12.63 -3.34
CA LYS A 38 -23.89 -11.81 -2.70
C LYS A 38 -23.93 -10.39 -3.26
N ALA A 39 -22.76 -9.77 -3.48
CA ALA A 39 -22.71 -8.43 -4.08
C ALA A 39 -23.24 -8.40 -5.53
N PHE A 40 -22.95 -9.44 -6.31
CA PHE A 40 -23.50 -9.63 -7.65
C PHE A 40 -25.02 -9.83 -7.62
N LYS A 41 -25.55 -10.69 -6.73
CA LYS A 41 -27.01 -10.86 -6.56
C LYS A 41 -27.70 -9.55 -6.16
N LYS A 42 -27.05 -8.72 -5.33
CA LYS A 42 -27.50 -7.37 -4.97
C LYS A 42 -27.28 -6.33 -6.08
N LYS A 43 -26.92 -6.75 -7.31
CA LYS A 43 -26.69 -5.89 -8.48
C LYS A 43 -25.72 -4.73 -8.22
N ARG A 44 -24.76 -4.89 -7.32
CA ARG A 44 -23.75 -3.85 -7.04
C ARG A 44 -22.79 -3.76 -8.22
N ASN A 45 -22.52 -2.54 -8.69
CA ASN A 45 -21.56 -2.32 -9.77
C ASN A 45 -20.12 -2.43 -9.25
N PRO A 46 -19.28 -3.38 -9.72
CA PRO A 46 -17.90 -3.52 -9.28
C PRO A 46 -17.07 -2.24 -9.46
N ARG A 47 -17.36 -1.44 -10.51
CA ARG A 47 -16.67 -0.17 -10.79
C ARG A 47 -16.94 0.92 -9.77
N LYS A 48 -18.00 0.81 -8.95
CA LYS A 48 -18.30 1.74 -7.83
C LYS A 48 -17.83 1.19 -6.48
N VAL A 49 -17.48 -0.10 -6.39
CA VAL A 49 -17.09 -0.74 -5.13
C VAL A 49 -15.58 -0.61 -4.91
N ARG A 50 -15.19 0.22 -3.92
CA ARG A 50 -13.82 0.70 -3.68
C ARG A 50 -12.72 -0.37 -3.58
N TRP A 51 -13.04 -1.56 -3.08
CA TRP A 51 -12.05 -2.63 -2.84
C TRP A 51 -11.79 -3.53 -4.05
N THR A 52 -12.58 -3.43 -5.13
CA THR A 52 -12.40 -4.26 -6.33
C THR A 52 -11.24 -3.73 -7.18
N LYS A 53 -10.61 -4.62 -7.95
CA LYS A 53 -9.61 -4.22 -8.95
C LYS A 53 -10.24 -3.40 -10.07
N ALA A 54 -11.50 -3.66 -10.43
CA ALA A 54 -12.24 -2.87 -11.42
C ALA A 54 -12.35 -1.39 -11.03
N PHE A 55 -12.73 -1.09 -9.78
CA PHE A 55 -12.73 0.27 -9.25
C PHE A 55 -11.33 0.87 -9.26
N ARG A 56 -10.32 0.11 -8.80
CA ARG A 56 -8.94 0.62 -8.70
C ARG A 56 -8.37 1.01 -10.06
N LYS A 57 -8.59 0.22 -11.11
CA LYS A 57 -8.17 0.56 -12.48
C LYS A 57 -8.91 1.78 -13.02
N ALA A 58 -10.24 1.83 -12.88
CA ALA A 58 -11.06 2.95 -13.36
C ALA A 58 -10.74 4.27 -12.65
N ALA A 59 -10.45 4.22 -11.35
CA ALA A 59 -10.11 5.39 -10.53
C ALA A 59 -8.61 5.77 -10.57
N GLY A 60 -7.82 5.21 -11.50
CA GLY A 60 -6.39 5.53 -11.64
C GLY A 60 -5.53 5.10 -10.44
N LYS A 61 -5.96 4.10 -9.66
CA LYS A 61 -5.22 3.59 -8.50
C LYS A 61 -4.21 2.49 -8.85
N GLU A 62 -4.28 1.93 -10.04
CA GLU A 62 -3.35 0.92 -10.55
C GLU A 62 -2.97 1.26 -11.98
N LEU A 63 -1.78 0.80 -12.40
CA LEU A 63 -1.33 0.92 -13.77
C LEU A 63 -2.23 0.05 -14.68
N ALA A 64 -3.01 0.71 -15.54
CA ALA A 64 -3.99 0.03 -16.38
C ALA A 64 -3.46 -0.31 -17.79
N VAL A 65 -2.60 0.56 -18.34
CA VAL A 65 -2.03 0.45 -19.69
C VAL A 65 -0.53 0.24 -19.54
N ASP A 66 -0.05 -0.95 -19.87
CA ASP A 66 1.38 -1.30 -19.88
C ASP A 66 1.63 -2.54 -20.73
N ASN A 67 2.72 -2.55 -21.49
CA ASN A 67 3.07 -3.65 -22.41
C ASN A 67 3.30 -4.98 -21.67
N SER A 68 3.69 -4.97 -20.39
CA SER A 68 3.84 -6.22 -19.62
C SER A 68 2.52 -6.96 -19.43
N LEU A 69 1.38 -6.26 -19.50
CA LEU A 69 0.06 -6.87 -19.33
C LEU A 69 -0.41 -7.62 -20.59
N GLU A 70 0.15 -7.30 -21.77
CA GLU A 70 -0.23 -7.93 -23.05
C GLU A 70 0.18 -9.40 -23.15
N PHE A 71 1.18 -9.81 -22.36
CA PHE A 71 1.62 -11.20 -22.29
C PHE A 71 0.55 -12.13 -21.71
N GLU A 72 -0.36 -11.63 -20.86
CA GLU A 72 -1.44 -12.41 -20.23
C GLU A 72 -2.69 -12.55 -21.13
N LYS A 73 -2.51 -12.64 -22.46
CA LYS A 73 -3.62 -12.77 -23.41
C LYS A 73 -4.13 -14.20 -23.54
N ARG A 74 -5.44 -14.35 -23.76
CA ARG A 74 -6.05 -15.64 -24.11
C ARG A 74 -5.64 -16.01 -25.54
N ARG A 75 -5.00 -17.16 -25.71
CA ARG A 75 -4.68 -17.72 -27.03
C ARG A 75 -5.75 -18.74 -27.42
N ASN A 76 -6.42 -18.51 -28.54
CA ASN A 76 -7.43 -19.41 -29.09
C ASN A 76 -6.84 -20.41 -30.11
N VAL A 77 -5.68 -20.10 -30.67
CA VAL A 77 -4.94 -20.98 -31.59
C VAL A 77 -3.82 -21.67 -30.80
N PRO A 78 -3.81 -23.02 -30.73
CA PRO A 78 -2.72 -23.75 -30.11
C PRO A 78 -1.48 -23.78 -31.01
N VAL A 79 -0.32 -23.93 -30.40
CA VAL A 79 0.96 -24.11 -31.09
C VAL A 79 1.47 -25.52 -30.79
N LYS A 80 2.11 -26.17 -31.77
CA LYS A 80 2.75 -27.47 -31.56
C LYS A 80 3.78 -27.37 -30.42
N TYR A 81 3.80 -28.38 -29.56
CA TYR A 81 4.74 -28.43 -28.46
C TYR A 81 6.20 -28.44 -28.97
N SER A 82 7.02 -27.54 -28.42
CA SER A 82 8.47 -27.55 -28.58
C SER A 82 9.14 -27.32 -27.23
N ARG A 83 10.07 -28.19 -26.84
CA ARG A 83 10.75 -28.11 -25.54
C ARG A 83 11.55 -26.83 -25.38
N GLU A 84 12.20 -26.37 -26.45
CA GLU A 84 12.98 -25.13 -26.46
C GLU A 84 12.08 -23.91 -26.24
N LEU A 85 10.95 -23.84 -26.96
CA LEU A 85 9.96 -22.78 -26.82
C LEU A 85 9.43 -22.70 -25.38
N TRP A 86 9.09 -23.84 -24.77
CA TRP A 86 8.59 -23.89 -23.41
C TRP A 86 9.64 -23.45 -22.38
N LYS A 87 10.89 -23.88 -22.51
CA LYS A 87 12.00 -23.42 -21.64
C LYS A 87 12.17 -21.91 -21.70
N LYS A 88 12.24 -21.34 -22.91
CA LYS A 88 12.35 -19.88 -23.12
C LYS A 88 11.15 -19.14 -22.54
N THR A 89 9.95 -19.69 -22.70
CA THR A 89 8.71 -19.09 -22.19
C THR A 89 8.71 -19.02 -20.67
N ILE A 90 9.13 -20.08 -19.97
CA ILE A 90 9.17 -20.10 -18.50
C ILE A 90 10.11 -19.02 -17.95
N LEU A 91 11.31 -18.89 -18.53
CA LEU A 91 12.28 -17.85 -18.16
C LEU A 91 11.72 -16.44 -18.45
N ALA A 92 11.08 -16.26 -19.61
CA ALA A 92 10.47 -14.99 -19.99
C ALA A 92 9.32 -14.60 -19.05
N MET A 93 8.49 -15.55 -18.61
CA MET A 93 7.37 -15.28 -17.68
C MET A 93 7.87 -14.73 -16.33
N ALA A 94 8.92 -15.34 -15.76
CA ALA A 94 9.51 -14.85 -14.51
C ALA A 94 10.02 -13.41 -14.67
N ARG A 95 10.76 -13.15 -15.76
CA ARG A 95 11.29 -11.82 -16.06
C ARG A 95 10.19 -10.77 -16.28
N VAL A 96 9.12 -11.12 -16.98
CA VAL A 96 7.98 -10.21 -17.22
C VAL A 96 7.28 -9.84 -15.91
N GLU A 97 7.12 -10.79 -14.99
CA GLU A 97 6.48 -10.52 -13.69
C GLU A 97 7.34 -9.58 -12.82
N GLU A 98 8.67 -9.74 -12.80
CA GLU A 98 9.57 -8.79 -12.14
C GLU A 98 9.43 -7.35 -12.67
N ILE A 99 9.42 -7.20 -14.01
CA ILE A 99 9.31 -5.89 -14.66
C ILE A 99 7.96 -5.26 -14.32
N LYS A 100 6.89 -6.04 -14.38
CA LYS A 100 5.53 -5.62 -14.06
C LYS A 100 5.43 -5.15 -12.61
N GLN A 101 5.99 -5.90 -11.65
CA GLN A 101 5.98 -5.50 -10.23
C GLN A 101 6.71 -4.18 -10.02
N LYS A 102 7.93 -4.05 -10.55
CA LYS A 102 8.72 -2.79 -10.47
C LYS A 102 7.95 -1.58 -11.01
N ARG A 103 7.28 -1.73 -12.17
CA ARG A 103 6.47 -0.65 -12.76
C ARG A 103 5.24 -0.30 -11.92
N GLN A 104 4.55 -1.32 -11.38
CA GLN A 104 3.40 -1.12 -10.52
C GLN A 104 3.78 -0.43 -9.21
N ASP A 105 4.88 -0.82 -8.59
CA ASP A 105 5.39 -0.22 -7.36
C ASP A 105 5.78 1.23 -7.59
N GLN A 106 6.48 1.52 -8.69
CA GLN A 106 6.82 2.90 -9.06
C GLN A 106 5.57 3.77 -9.26
N PHE A 107 4.54 3.24 -9.93
CA PHE A 107 3.26 3.94 -10.10
C PHE A 107 2.60 4.25 -8.75
N ILE A 108 2.62 3.29 -7.82
CA ILE A 108 2.05 3.46 -6.48
C ILE A 108 2.85 4.48 -5.68
N ILE A 109 4.18 4.43 -5.71
CA ILE A 109 5.08 5.36 -5.01
C ILE A 109 4.86 6.79 -5.51
N ASN A 110 4.83 6.99 -6.83
CA ASN A 110 4.59 8.30 -7.43
C ASN A 110 3.24 8.88 -7.00
N ARG A 111 2.20 8.05 -6.93
CA ARG A 111 0.89 8.47 -6.42
C ARG A 111 0.93 8.84 -4.94
N LEU A 112 1.61 8.06 -4.10
CA LEU A 112 1.69 8.30 -2.66
C LEU A 112 2.58 9.51 -2.29
N LYS A 113 3.52 9.89 -3.15
CA LYS A 113 4.42 11.04 -2.96
C LYS A 113 3.65 12.34 -2.69
N LYS A 114 2.53 12.58 -3.40
CA LYS A 114 1.64 13.74 -3.20
C LYS A 114 1.06 13.83 -1.78
N GLY A 115 0.83 12.69 -1.13
CA GLY A 115 0.32 12.68 0.24
C GLY A 115 1.36 13.08 1.29
N LYS A 116 2.67 13.07 0.97
CA LYS A 116 3.71 13.53 1.90
C LYS A 116 3.77 15.05 1.96
N THR A 117 3.63 15.74 0.83
CA THR A 117 3.65 17.21 0.77
C THR A 117 2.46 17.81 1.51
N LEU A 118 1.25 17.30 1.22
CA LEU A 118 0.01 17.75 1.88
C LEU A 118 0.03 17.53 3.40
N ARG A 119 0.62 16.41 3.86
CA ARG A 119 0.81 16.17 5.29
C ARG A 119 1.75 17.20 5.90
N LYS A 120 2.92 17.44 5.29
CA LYS A 120 3.87 18.45 5.76
C LYS A 120 3.23 19.84 5.86
N GLU A 121 2.46 20.25 4.86
CA GLU A 121 1.75 21.53 4.85
C GLU A 121 0.71 21.62 5.99
N ARG A 122 -0.06 20.55 6.19
CA ARG A 122 -1.03 20.47 7.29
C ARG A 122 -0.34 20.51 8.65
N ASP A 123 0.74 19.77 8.82
CA ASP A 123 1.47 19.72 10.10
C ASP A 123 2.09 21.09 10.43
N ILE A 124 2.62 21.82 9.42
CA ILE A 124 3.08 23.21 9.59
C ILE A 124 1.92 24.13 9.99
N LYS A 125 0.75 23.97 9.37
CA LYS A 125 -0.45 24.76 9.68
C LYS A 125 -0.93 24.50 11.11
N GLU A 126 -1.00 23.22 11.50
CA GLU A 126 -1.40 22.78 12.84
C GLU A 126 -0.45 23.32 13.92
N VAL A 127 0.87 23.27 13.70
CA VAL A 127 1.85 23.85 14.62
C VAL A 127 1.68 25.37 14.75
N LYS A 128 1.35 26.09 13.67
CA LYS A 128 1.13 27.54 13.70
C LYS A 128 -0.15 27.93 14.46
N GLU A 129 -1.25 27.22 14.23
CA GLU A 129 -2.56 27.50 14.86
C GLU A 129 -2.57 27.06 16.34
N SER A 130 -2.02 25.89 16.61
CA SER A 130 -2.12 25.20 17.90
C SER A 130 -0.86 25.32 18.76
N ILE A 131 0.00 26.32 18.50
CA ILE A 131 1.28 26.51 19.22
C ILE A 131 1.07 26.64 20.74
N HIS A 132 -0.07 27.18 21.16
CA HIS A 132 -0.45 27.41 22.55
C HIS A 132 -0.72 26.11 23.34
N LEU A 133 -1.04 25.00 22.68
CA LEU A 133 -1.30 23.71 23.34
C LEU A 133 -0.01 23.00 23.79
N ILE A 134 1.14 23.46 23.29
CA ILE A 134 2.45 22.84 23.54
C ILE A 134 3.30 23.85 24.32
N ARG A 135 3.85 23.43 25.46
CA ARG A 135 4.82 24.26 26.19
C ARG A 135 6.02 24.55 25.27
N PRO A 136 6.47 25.81 25.11
CA PRO A 136 7.57 26.15 24.21
C PRO A 136 8.78 25.26 24.47
N PRO A 137 9.40 24.64 23.44
CA PRO A 137 10.58 23.77 23.63
C PRO A 137 11.74 24.47 24.37
N ALA A 138 11.84 25.79 24.25
CA ALA A 138 12.79 26.63 24.99
C ALA A 138 12.63 26.53 26.52
N ALA A 139 11.41 26.36 27.03
CA ALA A 139 11.17 26.22 28.47
C ALA A 139 11.71 24.90 29.03
N ASN A 140 11.86 23.85 28.21
CA ASN A 140 12.52 22.60 28.61
C ASN A 140 14.04 22.69 28.53
N LEU A 141 14.57 23.52 27.61
CA LEU A 141 16.00 23.80 27.52
C LEU A 141 16.48 24.60 28.72
N GLN A 142 15.75 25.67 29.10
CA GLN A 142 16.05 26.47 30.29
C GLN A 142 16.14 25.61 31.56
N LYS A 143 15.15 24.74 31.79
CA LYS A 143 15.17 23.77 32.89
C LYS A 143 16.38 22.84 32.86
N LYS A 144 16.75 22.31 31.68
CA LYS A 144 17.96 21.46 31.53
C LYS A 144 19.27 22.22 31.77
N THR A 145 19.36 23.49 31.36
CA THR A 145 20.52 24.33 31.68
C THR A 145 20.56 24.68 33.15
N GLU A 146 19.43 24.98 33.79
CA GLU A 146 19.33 25.21 35.23
C GLU A 146 19.73 23.96 36.02
N GLU A 147 19.25 22.78 35.63
CA GLU A 147 19.65 21.49 36.22
C GLU A 147 21.15 21.20 36.04
N ARG A 148 21.73 21.53 34.89
CA ARG A 148 23.19 21.40 34.66
C ARG A 148 24.01 22.41 35.46
N LEU A 149 23.55 23.66 35.58
CA LEU A 149 24.19 24.69 36.40
C LEU A 149 24.14 24.32 37.89
N ALA A 150 23.03 23.77 38.36
CA ALA A 150 22.89 23.28 39.73
C ALA A 150 23.81 22.08 40.04
N GLN A 151 24.15 21.24 39.04
CA GLN A 151 25.11 20.13 39.20
C GLN A 151 26.58 20.58 39.20
N VAL A 152 26.90 21.80 38.73
CA VAL A 152 28.27 22.31 38.60
C VAL A 152 28.69 23.18 39.78
N ILE A 153 27.78 23.51 40.71
CA ILE A 153 28.12 24.09 42.01
C ILE A 153 28.33 22.92 42.98
N PRO A 154 29.57 22.43 43.22
CA PRO A 154 29.80 21.60 44.38
C PRO A 154 29.55 22.45 45.64
N ASP A 155 28.88 21.87 46.63
CA ASP A 155 28.69 22.44 47.96
C ASP A 155 30.05 22.80 48.59
N THR A 156 30.55 24.01 48.33
CA THR A 156 31.61 24.60 49.15
C THR A 156 30.96 25.07 50.43
N ASN A 157 30.89 24.15 51.40
CA ASN A 157 30.62 24.44 52.81
C ASN A 157 31.61 25.51 53.32
N PRO A 158 31.14 26.69 53.77
CA PRO A 158 32.01 27.71 54.34
C PRO A 158 32.20 27.62 55.88
N GLU A 159 31.98 26.47 56.52
CA GLU A 159 31.96 26.35 58.00
C GLU A 159 33.12 25.57 58.65
N GLN A 160 34.32 25.55 58.05
CA GLN A 160 35.52 25.03 58.74
C GLN A 160 36.75 25.94 58.56
N MET A 161 36.65 27.22 58.94
CA MET A 161 37.82 28.08 59.19
C MET A 161 37.57 29.11 60.31
N GLU A 162 36.88 28.76 61.41
CA GLU A 162 36.89 29.61 62.63
C GLU A 162 36.84 28.73 63.89
N THR A 163 37.99 28.16 64.26
CA THR A 163 38.37 27.97 65.67
C THR A 163 39.88 28.19 65.77
N ALA A 164 40.26 29.45 65.90
CA ALA A 164 41.53 29.87 66.48
C ALA A 164 41.18 30.75 67.69
N GLU A 165 41.91 30.50 68.78
CA GLU A 165 41.76 31.02 70.16
C GLU A 165 40.80 30.27 71.09
#